data_AF-A0A1J3JHU4-F1
#
_entry.id   AF-A0A1J3JHU4-F1
#
_cell.length_a   1.000
_cell.length_b   1.000
_cell.length_c   1.000
_cell.angle_alpha   90.00
_cell.angle_beta   90.00
_cell.angle_gamma   90.00
#
_symmetry.space_group_name_H-M   'P 1'
#
loop_
_entity.id
_entity.type
_entity.pdbx_description
1 polymer ?
#
loop_
_entity_poly.entity_id
_entity_poly.type
_entity_poly.pdbx_seq_one_letter_code
_entity_poly.pdbx_strand_id
1 'polypeptide(L)'
;GKQAPVVSLDLKHSAFDPKEKVWTRFPPEGTKYTPPHQSSEFKWKDYCPLVFRSLRKLFKVDAADYMLSICGNDALRELSSPGKSGSFFYLTNDDRYMIKTMKKSETKVLLRMLAAYYNHVRAFENTLVIRFYGLHCV
;
A
#
# COMPACT_ATOMS: atom_id res chain seq x y z
N GLY A 1 15.44 -14.38 -20.18
CA GLY A 1 14.71 -13.61 -19.15
C GLY A 1 15.12 -14.12 -17.78
N LYS A 2 15.61 -13.25 -16.89
CA LYS A 2 15.92 -13.66 -15.51
C LYS A 2 14.60 -13.85 -14.77
N GLN A 3 14.31 -15.09 -14.36
CA GLN A 3 13.16 -15.37 -13.49
C GLN A 3 13.29 -14.52 -12.23
N ALA A 4 12.25 -13.77 -11.89
CA ALA A 4 12.19 -13.03 -10.64
C ALA A 4 12.38 -14.00 -9.47
N PRO A 5 13.11 -13.63 -8.40
CA PRO A 5 13.30 -14.51 -7.27
C PRO A 5 11.94 -14.98 -6.74
N VAL A 6 11.80 -16.30 -6.53
CA VAL A 6 10.64 -16.87 -5.83
C VAL A 6 10.63 -16.24 -4.44
N VAL A 7 9.70 -15.31 -4.22
CA VAL A 7 9.54 -14.67 -2.91
C VAL A 7 8.91 -15.72 -2.01
N SER A 8 9.66 -16.14 -0.99
CA SER A 8 9.12 -17.01 0.05
C SER A 8 7.90 -16.34 0.68
N LEU A 9 6.78 -17.06 0.72
CA LEU A 9 5.56 -16.65 1.43
C LEU A 9 5.70 -16.80 2.95
N ASP A 10 6.82 -17.38 3.42
CA ASP A 10 7.17 -17.47 4.82
C ASP A 10 7.97 -16.23 5.23
N LEU A 11 7.23 -15.22 5.67
CA LEU A 11 7.79 -13.96 6.14
C LEU A 11 8.24 -14.08 7.59
N LYS A 12 9.42 -13.54 7.90
CA LYS A 12 9.90 -13.41 9.28
C LYS A 12 8.96 -12.51 10.08
N HIS A 13 8.84 -12.75 11.39
CA HIS A 13 8.03 -11.91 12.29
C HIS A 13 8.40 -10.41 12.20
N SER A 14 9.67 -10.09 11.97
CA SER A 14 10.14 -8.71 11.80
C SER A 14 9.52 -7.98 10.60
N ALA A 15 9.05 -8.69 9.57
CA ALA A 15 8.39 -8.08 8.42
C ALA A 15 7.02 -7.45 8.77
N PHE A 16 6.42 -7.87 9.89
CA PHE A 16 5.16 -7.36 10.42
C PHE A 16 5.36 -6.26 11.47
N ASP A 17 6.60 -5.86 11.78
CA ASP A 17 6.86 -4.81 12.77
C ASP A 17 6.63 -3.41 12.16
N PRO A 18 5.60 -2.67 12.59
CA PRO A 18 5.34 -1.31 12.08
C PRO A 18 6.33 -0.26 12.59
N LYS A 19 7.23 -0.64 13.51
CA LYS A 19 8.25 0.24 14.10
C LYS A 19 9.43 0.50 13.17
N GLU A 20 9.48 -0.12 11.99
CA GLU A 20 10.37 0.36 10.93
C GLU A 20 9.97 1.82 10.61
N LYS A 21 10.79 2.76 11.07
CA LYS A 21 10.55 4.22 11.00
C LYS A 21 11.35 4.83 9.85
N VAL A 22 11.47 4.12 8.74
CA VAL A 22 12.11 4.68 7.55
C VAL A 22 11.12 5.63 6.91
N TRP A 23 11.40 6.93 7.06
CA TRP A 23 10.73 8.00 6.34
C TRP A 23 11.63 8.43 5.19
N THR A 24 11.09 8.38 3.99
CA THR A 24 11.77 8.87 2.79
C THR A 24 11.36 10.32 2.58
N ARG A 25 12.33 11.23 2.46
CA ARG A 25 12.07 12.65 2.23
C ARG A 25 11.99 12.94 0.73
N PHE A 26 10.99 13.70 0.33
CA PHE A 26 10.74 14.14 -1.03
C PHE A 26 10.77 15.67 -1.06
N PRO A 27 11.97 16.29 -1.18
CA PRO A 27 12.08 17.72 -1.43
C PRO A 27 11.79 18.02 -2.92
N PRO A 28 11.28 19.23 -3.27
CA PRO A 28 10.98 19.60 -4.66
C PRO A 28 12.16 19.43 -5.62
N GLU A 29 13.38 19.73 -5.18
CA GLU A 29 14.63 19.58 -5.93
C GLU A 29 15.11 18.12 -6.06
N GLY A 30 14.46 17.18 -5.37
CA GLY A 30 14.86 15.78 -5.32
C GLY A 30 16.08 15.51 -4.43
N THR A 31 16.48 14.24 -4.37
CA THR A 31 17.69 13.76 -3.68
C THR A 31 18.41 12.76 -4.56
N LYS A 32 19.53 12.18 -4.08
CA LYS A 32 20.15 11.02 -4.73
C LYS A 32 19.22 9.79 -4.85
N TYR A 33 18.11 9.75 -4.13
CA TYR A 33 17.18 8.60 -4.09
C TYR A 33 15.75 8.94 -4.49
N THR A 34 15.42 10.23 -4.64
CA THR A 34 14.07 10.70 -4.98
C THR A 34 14.14 11.68 -6.14
N PRO A 35 13.28 11.55 -7.16
CA PRO A 35 13.30 12.46 -8.29
C PRO A 35 12.80 13.86 -7.88
N PRO A 36 13.21 14.92 -8.60
CA PRO A 36 12.59 16.24 -8.48
C PRO A 36 11.10 16.21 -8.82
N HIS A 37 10.31 17.09 -8.21
CA HIS A 37 8.86 17.17 -8.41
C HIS A 37 8.30 18.58 -8.17
N GLN A 38 7.06 18.82 -8.61
CA GLN A 38 6.39 20.12 -8.47
C GLN A 38 5.64 20.30 -7.13
N SER A 39 5.41 19.22 -6.38
CA SER A 39 4.76 19.28 -5.07
C SER A 39 5.65 19.96 -4.03
N SER A 40 5.04 20.52 -2.98
CA SER A 40 5.77 20.92 -1.76
C SER A 40 6.52 19.74 -1.15
N GLU A 41 7.53 20.02 -0.33
CA GLU A 41 8.22 18.99 0.42
C GLU A 41 7.27 18.12 1.24
N PHE A 42 7.44 16.80 1.17
CA PHE A 42 6.74 15.84 2.00
C PHE A 42 7.65 14.68 2.43
N LYS A 43 7.14 13.84 3.33
CA LYS A 43 7.81 12.60 3.74
C LYS A 43 6.87 11.43 3.48
N TRP A 44 7.41 10.32 3.01
CA TRP A 44 6.64 9.11 2.77
C TRP A 44 7.09 8.00 3.71
N LYS A 45 6.13 7.25 4.24
CA LYS A 45 6.37 6.02 4.98
C LYS A 45 5.53 4.89 4.42
N ASP A 46 6.19 3.78 4.09
CA ASP A 46 5.56 2.49 3.87
C ASP A 46 5.49 1.69 5.17
N TYR A 47 4.34 1.09 5.47
CA TYR A 47 4.22 0.14 6.57
C TYR A 47 4.36 -1.28 6.08
N CYS A 48 5.23 -2.08 6.71
CA CYS A 48 5.39 -3.51 6.43
C CYS A 48 5.49 -3.84 4.91
N PRO A 49 6.39 -3.17 4.15
CA PRO A 49 6.38 -3.21 2.68
C PRO A 49 6.50 -4.63 2.11
N LEU A 50 7.26 -5.52 2.76
CA LEU A 50 7.39 -6.92 2.35
C LEU A 50 6.09 -7.72 2.51
N VAL A 51 5.28 -7.41 3.52
CA VAL A 51 3.98 -8.06 3.75
C VAL A 51 3.01 -7.67 2.63
N PHE A 52 2.88 -6.37 2.34
CA PHE A 52 1.98 -5.90 1.27
C PHE A 52 2.46 -6.27 -0.13
N ARG A 53 3.78 -6.40 -0.34
CA ARG A 53 4.32 -7.01 -1.57
C ARG A 53 3.88 -8.47 -1.72
N SER A 54 3.91 -9.24 -0.64
CA SER A 54 3.51 -10.65 -0.64
C SER A 54 2.00 -10.83 -0.79
N LEU A 55 1.20 -9.97 -0.15
CA LEU A 55 -0.25 -9.91 -0.33
C LEU A 55 -0.62 -9.63 -1.80
N ARG A 56 0.00 -8.63 -2.44
CA ARG A 56 -0.22 -8.37 -3.88
C ARG A 56 0.04 -9.59 -4.75
N LYS A 57 1.09 -10.36 -4.45
CA LYS A 57 1.37 -11.64 -5.14
C LYS A 57 0.27 -12.68 -4.91
N LEU A 58 -0.20 -12.85 -3.67
CA LEU A 58 -1.31 -13.75 -3.34
C LEU A 58 -2.60 -13.35 -4.07
N PHE A 59 -2.82 -12.04 -4.27
CA PHE A 59 -3.94 -11.51 -5.04
C PHE A 59 -3.72 -11.53 -6.56
N LYS A 60 -2.61 -12.10 -7.04
CA LYS A 60 -2.24 -12.15 -8.47
C LYS A 60 -2.18 -10.77 -9.12
N VAL A 61 -1.74 -9.77 -8.36
CA VAL A 61 -1.53 -8.40 -8.83
C VAL A 61 -0.10 -8.27 -9.35
N ASP A 62 0.03 -7.95 -10.64
CA ASP A 62 1.32 -7.58 -11.21
C ASP A 62 1.80 -6.23 -10.66
N ALA A 63 3.11 -6.13 -10.41
CA ALA A 63 3.68 -4.94 -9.79
C ALA A 63 3.73 -3.75 -10.76
N ALA A 64 4.02 -3.96 -12.03
CA ALA A 64 4.06 -2.89 -13.02
C ALA A 64 2.64 -2.36 -13.27
N ASP A 65 1.67 -3.25 -13.46
CA ASP A 65 0.26 -2.88 -13.62
C ASP A 65 -0.26 -2.09 -12.42
N TYR A 66 0.04 -2.56 -11.20
CA TYR A 66 -0.35 -1.85 -9.97
C TYR A 66 0.23 -0.42 -9.91
N MET A 67 1.51 -0.26 -10.28
CA MET A 67 2.15 1.04 -10.30
C MET A 67 1.57 1.95 -11.39
N LEU A 68 1.22 1.41 -12.56
CA LEU A 68 0.55 2.18 -13.60
C LEU A 68 -0.85 2.64 -13.18
N SER A 69 -1.64 1.76 -12.56
CA SER A 69 -2.99 2.09 -12.10
C SER A 69 -3.01 3.15 -11.00
N ILE A 70 -2.02 3.18 -10.09
CA ILE A 70 -2.01 4.10 -8.94
C ILE A 70 -1.17 5.37 -9.18
N CYS A 71 -0.06 5.26 -9.92
CA CYS A 71 0.92 6.35 -10.08
C CYS A 71 0.95 6.92 -11.50
N GLY A 72 0.08 6.46 -12.40
CA GLY A 72 -0.09 7.09 -13.72
C GLY A 72 -0.55 8.55 -13.62
N ASN A 73 -0.36 9.30 -14.70
CA ASN A 73 -0.88 10.68 -14.78
C ASN A 73 -2.41 10.65 -14.66
N ASP A 74 -2.95 11.54 -13.82
CA ASP A 74 -4.38 11.64 -13.49
C ASP A 74 -5.00 10.31 -13.05
N ALA A 75 -4.21 9.41 -12.45
CA ALA A 75 -4.62 8.04 -12.14
C ALA A 75 -5.81 7.93 -11.16
N LEU A 76 -6.08 8.96 -10.36
CA LEU A 76 -7.00 8.91 -9.24
C LEU A 76 -8.16 9.88 -9.42
N ARG A 77 -9.38 9.36 -9.29
CA ARG A 77 -10.61 10.14 -9.18
C ARG A 77 -11.02 10.21 -7.72
N GLU A 78 -11.19 11.41 -7.19
CA GLU A 78 -11.75 11.60 -5.86
C GLU A 78 -13.24 11.25 -5.87
N LEU A 79 -13.66 10.41 -4.92
CA LEU A 79 -15.06 10.09 -4.69
C LEU A 79 -15.55 10.94 -3.52
N SER A 80 -16.53 11.80 -3.78
CA SER A 80 -17.23 12.53 -2.73
C SER A 80 -17.96 11.53 -1.83
N SER A 81 -17.47 11.31 -0.61
CA SER A 81 -18.19 10.53 0.38
C SER A 81 -18.88 11.47 1.38
N PRO A 82 -20.19 11.72 1.27
CA PRO A 82 -20.95 12.47 2.29
C PRO A 82 -21.12 11.69 3.62
N GLY A 83 -20.24 10.73 3.90
CA GLY A 83 -20.39 9.75 4.99
C GLY A 83 -19.87 10.20 6.35
N LYS A 84 -20.36 9.53 7.41
CA LYS A 84 -20.10 9.82 8.83
C LYS A 84 -18.62 9.79 9.27
N SER A 85 -17.72 9.13 8.52
CA SER A 85 -16.32 8.94 8.92
C SER A 85 -15.42 10.15 8.65
N GLY A 86 -15.78 11.00 7.68
CA GLY A 86 -14.94 12.09 7.19
C GLY A 86 -13.66 11.61 6.47
N SER A 87 -13.63 10.36 6.00
CA SER A 87 -12.51 9.82 5.21
C SER A 87 -12.67 10.18 3.74
N PHE A 88 -11.58 10.55 3.08
CA PHE A 88 -11.52 10.72 1.63
C PHE A 88 -11.31 9.38 0.96
N PHE A 89 -11.94 9.22 -0.20
CA PHE A 89 -11.80 8.04 -1.05
C PHE A 89 -11.34 8.46 -2.43
N TYR A 90 -10.43 7.69 -2.99
CA TYR A 90 -9.99 7.83 -4.37
C TYR A 90 -10.14 6.47 -5.05
N LEU A 91 -10.53 6.48 -6.32
CA LEU A 91 -10.65 5.30 -7.16
C LEU A 91 -9.72 5.46 -8.35
N THR A 92 -8.99 4.39 -8.70
CA THR A 92 -8.17 4.42 -9.91
C THR A 92 -9.05 4.54 -11.16
N ASN A 93 -8.52 5.11 -12.24
CA ASN A 93 -9.29 5.30 -13.49
C ASN A 93 -9.76 4.00 -14.13
N ASP A 94 -9.04 2.90 -13.88
CA ASP A 94 -9.40 1.57 -14.35
C ASP A 94 -10.33 0.81 -13.39
N ASP A 95 -10.85 1.48 -12.35
CA ASP A 95 -11.74 0.94 -11.32
C ASP A 95 -11.18 -0.26 -10.52
N ARG A 96 -9.85 -0.52 -10.60
CA ARG A 96 -9.23 -1.70 -9.98
C ARG A 96 -8.90 -1.51 -8.51
N TYR A 97 -8.57 -0.29 -8.08
CA TYR A 97 -8.07 -0.04 -6.74
C TYR A 97 -8.72 1.19 -6.11
N MET A 98 -9.01 1.08 -4.82
CA MET A 98 -9.54 2.16 -4.01
C MET A 98 -8.52 2.57 -2.95
N ILE A 99 -8.26 3.86 -2.83
CA ILE A 99 -7.46 4.46 -1.76
C ILE A 99 -8.41 5.11 -0.77
N LYS A 100 -8.25 4.80 0.51
CA LYS A 100 -9.04 5.38 1.59
C LYS A 100 -8.13 6.06 2.59
N THR A 101 -8.40 7.31 2.94
CA THR A 101 -7.70 7.95 4.07
C THR A 101 -8.19 7.37 5.39
N MET A 102 -7.25 7.08 6.29
CA MET A 102 -7.55 6.45 7.57
C MET A 102 -7.03 7.28 8.74
N LYS A 103 -7.79 7.26 9.84
CA LYS A 103 -7.34 7.82 11.11
C LYS A 103 -6.22 6.96 11.68
N LYS A 104 -5.33 7.57 12.45
CA LYS A 104 -4.22 6.87 13.14
C LYS A 104 -4.70 5.67 13.99
N SER A 105 -5.89 5.75 14.59
CA SER A 105 -6.50 4.65 15.36
C SER A 105 -6.86 3.45 14.47
N GLU A 106 -7.43 3.68 13.28
CA GLU A 106 -7.76 2.63 12.30
C GLU A 106 -6.50 1.95 11.78
N THR A 107 -5.47 2.74 11.45
CA THR A 107 -4.14 2.23 11.06
C THR A 107 -3.55 1.30 12.12
N LYS A 108 -3.65 1.67 13.41
CA LYS A 108 -3.18 0.81 14.51
C LYS A 108 -3.95 -0.50 14.59
N VAL A 109 -5.26 -0.51 14.30
CA VAL A 109 -6.06 -1.74 14.27
C VAL A 109 -5.61 -2.65 13.14
N LEU A 110 -5.47 -2.12 11.92
CA LEU A 110 -4.99 -2.88 10.76
C LEU A 110 -3.62 -3.50 11.03
N LEU A 111 -2.68 -2.73 11.57
CA LEU A 111 -1.34 -3.22 11.90
C LEU A 111 -1.35 -4.33 12.96
N ARG A 112 -2.20 -4.23 13.99
CA ARG A 112 -2.34 -5.29 15.01
C ARG A 112 -2.88 -6.59 14.44
N MET A 113 -3.76 -6.53 13.45
CA MET A 113 -4.35 -7.72 12.82
C MET A 113 -3.57 -8.23 11.60
N LEU A 114 -2.53 -7.52 11.15
CA LEU A 114 -1.89 -7.76 9.85
C LEU A 114 -1.34 -9.19 9.70
N ALA A 115 -0.74 -9.75 10.76
CA ALA A 115 -0.21 -11.12 10.74
C ALA A 115 -1.34 -12.17 10.61
N ALA A 116 -2.42 -12.01 11.37
CA ALA A 116 -3.60 -12.88 11.29
C ALA A 116 -4.28 -12.77 9.91
N TYR A 117 -4.41 -11.54 9.40
CA TYR A 117 -4.94 -11.26 8.08
C TYR A 117 -4.10 -11.91 6.97
N TYR A 118 -2.77 -11.80 7.02
CA TYR A 118 -1.87 -12.42 6.06
C TYR A 118 -2.02 -13.96 6.04
N ASN A 119 -2.06 -14.59 7.22
CA ASN A 119 -2.24 -16.02 7.33
C ASN A 119 -3.62 -16.47 6.80
N HIS A 120 -4.66 -15.69 7.07
CA HIS A 120 -6.01 -15.94 6.56
C HIS A 120 -6.05 -15.89 5.02
N VAL A 121 -5.53 -14.81 4.41
CA VAL A 121 -5.46 -14.67 2.94
C VAL A 121 -4.65 -15.81 2.31
N ARG A 122 -3.56 -16.24 2.97
CA ARG A 122 -2.73 -17.36 2.49
C ARG A 122 -3.45 -18.70 2.56
N ALA A 123 -4.29 -18.91 3.57
CA ALA A 123 -5.05 -20.15 3.75
C ALA A 123 -6.31 -20.21 2.86
N PHE A 124 -6.88 -19.06 2.50
CA PHE A 124 -8.18 -18.98 1.82
C PHE A 124 -8.11 -18.09 0.57
N GLU A 125 -7.81 -18.69 -0.59
CA GLU A 125 -7.67 -17.97 -1.88
C GLU A 125 -8.93 -17.19 -2.27
N ASN A 126 -10.12 -17.71 -1.96
CA ASN A 126 -11.42 -17.12 -2.30
C ASN A 126 -12.07 -16.35 -1.14
N THR A 127 -11.27 -15.78 -0.24
CA THR A 127 -11.81 -15.04 0.90
C THR A 127 -12.58 -13.79 0.47
N LEU A 128 -13.68 -13.51 1.17
CA LEU A 128 -14.48 -12.29 1.02
C LEU A 128 -13.95 -11.09 1.82
N VAL A 129 -12.88 -11.27 2.61
CA VAL A 129 -12.28 -10.14 3.32
C VAL A 129 -11.66 -9.17 2.32
N ILE A 130 -11.67 -7.89 2.66
CA ILE A 130 -11.04 -6.84 1.85
C ILE A 130 -9.60 -7.21 1.52
N ARG A 131 -9.19 -6.95 0.28
CA ARG A 131 -7.82 -7.13 -0.21
C ARG A 131 -7.02 -5.85 0.04
N PHE A 132 -6.14 -5.85 1.03
CA PHE A 132 -5.27 -4.71 1.31
C PHE A 132 -3.98 -4.82 0.50
N TYR A 133 -3.72 -3.84 -0.38
CA TYR A 133 -2.57 -3.85 -1.29
C TYR A 133 -1.36 -3.04 -0.79
N GLY A 134 -1.58 -2.14 0.16
CA GLY A 134 -0.58 -1.24 0.72
C GLY A 134 -1.12 -0.47 1.93
N LEU A 135 -0.21 0.10 2.70
CA LEU A 135 -0.51 1.02 3.80
C LEU A 135 0.61 2.05 3.89
N HIS A 136 0.24 3.32 3.74
CA HIS A 136 1.20 4.41 3.55
C HIS A 136 0.83 5.61 4.43
N CYS A 137 1.83 6.44 4.76
CA CYS A 137 1.64 7.75 5.36
C CYS A 137 2.44 8.78 4.57
N VAL A 138 1.78 9.89 4.27
CA VAL A 138 2.36 11.14 3.75
C VAL A 138 2.47 12.14 4.88
#